data_AF-A0A1R0KEN2-F1
#
_entry.id   AF-A0A1R0KEN2-F1
#
_cell.length_a   1.000
_cell.length_b   1.000
_cell.length_c   1.000
_cell.angle_alpha   90.00
_cell.angle_beta   90.00
_cell.angle_gamma   90.00
#
_symmetry.space_group_name_H-M   'P 1'
#
loop_
_entity.id
_entity.type
_entity.pdbx_description
1 polymer ?
#
loop_
_entity_poly.entity_id
_entity_poly.type
_entity_poly.pdbx_seq_one_letter_code
_entity_poly.pdbx_strand_id
1 'polypeptide(L)'
;MPTNELETMPSSPLRDAAAVGQTLAQLHMLHLDMLQRIHMEEERERQRELEKAERRQEQEERDLQRRTEQAERDEQRRTEQAERDKERRAEMDEREKTRDEKRTKEQADRDEQRRTEQAERDKERRAEMDEREKARDEKRTTEQAERDKARRKEMDEREQARDEKRTKEQTTREEQRRREQAERDNERRAEQAEREAKRAAESTARDQERRANRVEQLSERADRANSTAREAVAELAEQERRLEWLKQDAATKRQDYDEVAANNRPDWEQKRAADIANRAEEEVSRGIAAVAKADRRVENTTAEYQTALTSLKSARQDYDEHRPRPETGPAHQNPQEPTSTENQNPAPPTSEHEQSTAEADNTAAPGETLAETAGAEEPDVIITDPEGAEALAAAQRVAAPAEGQHDSAAPTEAAKPSPAPAVEQTQTPKKSR
;
A
#
# COMPACT_ATOMS: atom_id res chain seq x y z
N MET A 1 -0.01 100.91 -47.44
CA MET A 1 -0.10 99.67 -46.66
C MET A 1 -0.09 100.04 -45.19
N PRO A 2 -1.25 100.11 -44.50
CA PRO A 2 -1.28 100.43 -43.07
C PRO A 2 -1.05 99.17 -42.23
N THR A 3 -0.16 99.31 -41.26
CA THR A 3 0.14 98.41 -40.15
C THR A 3 -0.99 98.50 -39.12
N ASN A 4 -1.73 97.40 -38.90
CA ASN A 4 -2.68 97.28 -37.80
C ASN A 4 -1.94 96.90 -36.52
N GLU A 5 -1.53 97.91 -35.76
CA GLU A 5 -1.26 97.80 -34.33
C GLU A 5 -2.61 97.75 -33.62
N LEU A 6 -3.08 96.54 -33.25
CA LEU A 6 -4.24 96.38 -32.39
C LEU A 6 -3.80 96.47 -30.93
N GLU A 7 -4.18 97.60 -30.33
CA GLU A 7 -4.14 97.91 -28.90
C GLU A 7 -4.59 96.73 -28.04
N THR A 8 -3.67 96.25 -27.21
CA THR A 8 -3.94 95.36 -26.09
C THR A 8 -4.49 96.19 -24.93
N MET A 9 -5.81 96.19 -24.79
CA MET A 9 -6.49 96.73 -23.61
C MET A 9 -5.99 96.02 -22.33
N PRO A 10 -5.66 96.73 -21.24
CA PRO A 10 -5.27 96.11 -19.98
C PRO A 10 -6.46 95.33 -19.40
N SER A 11 -6.28 94.03 -19.22
CA SER A 11 -7.24 93.17 -18.52
C SER A 11 -7.46 93.71 -17.10
N SER A 12 -8.72 94.02 -16.78
CA SER A 12 -9.09 94.46 -15.44
C SER A 12 -8.84 93.33 -14.43
N PRO A 13 -8.12 93.56 -13.33
CA PRO A 13 -7.79 92.53 -12.33
C PRO A 13 -9.02 91.89 -11.67
N LEU A 14 -10.19 92.53 -11.79
CA LEU A 14 -11.49 91.99 -11.36
C LEU A 14 -12.01 90.84 -12.23
N ARG A 15 -11.68 90.80 -13.53
CA ARG A 15 -12.05 89.67 -14.40
C ARG A 15 -11.19 88.44 -14.12
N ASP A 16 -9.91 88.65 -13.80
CA ASP A 16 -8.99 87.56 -13.45
C ASP A 16 -9.36 86.94 -12.09
N ALA A 17 -9.78 87.75 -11.11
CA ALA A 17 -10.31 87.25 -9.84
C ALA A 17 -11.59 86.41 -10.00
N ALA A 18 -12.49 86.80 -10.91
CA ALA A 18 -13.71 86.03 -11.19
C ALA A 18 -13.41 84.70 -11.89
N ALA A 19 -12.44 84.69 -12.82
CA ALA A 19 -11.99 83.47 -13.49
C ALA A 19 -11.33 82.49 -12.50
N VAL A 20 -10.50 82.98 -11.58
CA VAL A 20 -9.90 82.17 -10.51
C VAL A 20 -10.96 81.62 -9.55
N GLY A 21 -11.99 82.41 -9.20
CA GLY A 21 -13.11 81.93 -8.40
C GLY A 21 -13.91 80.82 -9.09
N GLN A 22 -14.10 80.93 -10.41
CA GLN A 22 -14.82 79.94 -11.20
C GLN A 22 -14.03 78.63 -11.36
N THR A 23 -12.71 78.70 -11.57
CA THR A 23 -11.86 77.52 -11.63
C THR A 23 -11.75 76.82 -10.27
N LEU A 24 -11.67 77.58 -9.17
CA LEU A 24 -11.68 77.01 -7.82
C LEU A 24 -13.01 76.30 -7.51
N ALA A 25 -14.14 76.90 -7.91
CA ALA A 25 -15.45 76.27 -7.77
C ALA A 25 -15.58 74.98 -8.60
N GLN A 26 -15.07 74.98 -9.84
CA GLN A 26 -15.02 73.78 -10.69
C GLN A 26 -14.14 72.69 -10.09
N LEU A 27 -12.97 73.05 -9.55
CA LEU A 27 -12.06 72.11 -8.89
C LEU A 27 -12.71 71.50 -7.64
N HIS A 28 -13.42 72.30 -6.85
CA HIS A 28 -14.14 71.83 -5.67
C HIS A 28 -15.28 70.87 -6.03
N MET A 29 -16.02 71.13 -7.12
CA MET A 29 -17.05 70.22 -7.64
C MET A 29 -16.46 68.89 -8.14
N LEU A 30 -15.33 68.92 -8.85
CA LEU A 30 -14.62 67.72 -9.27
C LEU A 30 -14.08 66.92 -8.09
N HIS A 31 -13.58 67.59 -7.05
CA HIS A 31 -13.14 66.94 -5.82
C HIS A 31 -14.29 66.24 -5.10
N LEU A 32 -15.45 66.89 -5.01
CA LEU A 32 -16.66 66.27 -4.44
C LEU A 32 -17.15 65.07 -5.27
N ASP A 33 -17.16 65.16 -6.61
CA ASP A 33 -17.52 64.03 -7.49
C ASP A 33 -16.52 62.86 -7.32
N MET A 34 -15.23 63.15 -7.21
CA MET A 34 -14.20 62.15 -6.96
C MET A 34 -14.42 61.45 -5.61
N LEU A 35 -14.70 62.20 -4.54
CA LEU A 35 -14.99 61.62 -3.22
C LEU A 35 -16.26 60.77 -3.23
N GLN A 36 -17.31 61.20 -3.95
CA GLN A 36 -18.53 60.40 -4.12
C GLN A 36 -18.26 59.10 -4.89
N ARG A 37 -17.41 59.14 -5.94
CA ARG A 37 -17.02 57.92 -6.67
C ARG A 37 -16.24 56.96 -5.79
N ILE A 38 -15.27 57.46 -5.03
CA ILE A 38 -14.48 56.64 -4.08
C ILE A 38 -15.43 55.98 -3.07
N HIS A 39 -16.36 56.73 -2.49
CA HIS A 39 -17.32 56.19 -1.53
C HIS A 39 -18.20 55.09 -2.14
N MET A 40 -18.73 55.31 -3.35
CA MET A 40 -19.53 54.31 -4.07
C MET A 40 -18.72 53.07 -4.46
N GLU A 41 -17.42 53.24 -4.75
CA GLU A 41 -16.50 52.14 -5.05
C GLU A 41 -16.18 51.33 -3.79
N GLU A 42 -15.92 51.99 -2.66
CA GLU A 42 -15.77 51.33 -1.36
C GLU A 42 -17.03 50.54 -0.95
N GLU A 43 -18.22 51.09 -1.17
CA GLU A 43 -19.47 50.36 -0.89
C GLU A 43 -19.63 49.12 -1.77
N ARG A 44 -19.28 49.22 -3.06
CA ARG A 44 -19.28 48.08 -3.98
C ARG A 44 -18.24 47.04 -3.59
N GLU A 45 -17.06 47.45 -3.14
CA GLU A 45 -16.05 46.53 -2.63
C GLU A 45 -16.53 45.81 -1.37
N ARG A 46 -17.11 46.54 -0.41
CA ARG A 46 -17.73 45.94 0.78
C ARG A 46 -18.83 44.94 0.42
N GLN A 47 -19.67 45.24 -0.57
CA GLN A 47 -20.69 44.30 -1.06
C GLN A 47 -20.07 43.04 -1.66
N ARG A 48 -19.02 43.18 -2.48
CA ARG A 48 -18.30 42.03 -3.06
C ARG A 48 -17.59 41.20 -1.98
N GLU A 49 -17.08 41.84 -0.93
CA GLU A 49 -16.47 41.13 0.21
C GLU A 49 -17.51 40.35 1.01
N LEU A 50 -18.67 40.94 1.28
CA LEU A 50 -19.79 40.25 1.94
C LEU A 50 -20.28 39.07 1.11
N GLU A 51 -20.46 39.24 -0.20
CA GLU A 51 -20.87 38.16 -1.10
C GLU A 51 -19.82 37.04 -1.15
N LYS A 52 -18.52 37.39 -1.16
CA LYS A 52 -17.44 36.40 -1.06
C LYS A 52 -17.45 35.67 0.29
N ALA A 53 -17.72 36.36 1.38
CA ALA A 53 -17.81 35.77 2.71
C ALA A 53 -19.01 34.83 2.83
N GLU A 54 -20.17 35.23 2.30
CA GLU A 54 -21.39 34.41 2.26
C GLU A 54 -21.18 33.14 1.43
N ARG A 55 -20.60 33.25 0.23
CA ARG A 55 -20.27 32.07 -0.60
C ARG A 55 -19.29 31.12 0.08
N ARG A 56 -18.35 31.63 0.87
CA ARG A 56 -17.44 30.79 1.67
C ARG A 56 -18.18 30.08 2.79
N GLN A 57 -19.05 30.78 3.52
CA GLN A 57 -19.88 30.17 4.56
C GLN A 57 -20.80 29.09 4.01
N GLU A 58 -21.46 29.34 2.88
CA GLU A 58 -22.32 28.34 2.22
C GLU A 58 -21.52 27.11 1.78
N GLN A 59 -20.29 27.31 1.30
CA GLN A 59 -19.41 26.20 0.94
C GLN A 59 -18.99 25.39 2.17
N GLU A 60 -18.62 26.05 3.27
CA GLU A 60 -18.26 25.41 4.53
C GLU A 60 -19.46 24.62 5.12
N GLU A 61 -20.67 25.16 5.05
CA GLU A 61 -21.89 24.49 5.50
C GLU A 61 -22.20 23.24 4.66
N ARG A 62 -22.08 23.34 3.33
CA ARG A 62 -22.24 22.18 2.43
C ARG A 62 -21.20 21.09 2.68
N ASP A 63 -19.96 21.48 2.94
CA ASP A 63 -18.89 20.53 3.25
C ASP A 63 -19.11 19.87 4.62
N LEU A 64 -19.61 20.62 5.61
CA LEU A 64 -20.00 20.08 6.91
C LEU A 64 -21.15 19.08 6.76
N GLN A 65 -22.18 19.41 5.98
CA GLN A 65 -23.32 18.54 5.72
C GLN A 65 -22.90 17.24 5.02
N ARG A 66 -21.99 17.30 4.04
CA ARG A 66 -21.44 16.10 3.39
C ARG A 66 -20.68 15.21 4.37
N ARG A 67 -19.93 15.81 5.29
CA ARG A 67 -19.18 15.07 6.32
C ARG A 67 -20.12 14.41 7.33
N THR A 68 -21.18 15.07 7.75
CA THR A 68 -22.17 14.49 8.67
C THR A 68 -22.92 13.35 8.02
N GLU A 69 -23.39 13.51 6.77
CA GLU A 69 -24.04 12.42 6.03
C GLU A 69 -23.11 11.22 5.81
N GLN A 70 -21.83 11.46 5.54
CA GLN A 70 -20.87 10.37 5.39
C GLN A 70 -20.64 9.65 6.72
N ALA A 71 -20.50 10.37 7.82
CA ALA A 71 -20.35 9.80 9.15
C ALA A 71 -21.58 8.95 9.55
N GLU A 72 -22.79 9.41 9.28
CA GLU A 72 -24.03 8.66 9.53
C GLU A 72 -24.10 7.37 8.69
N ARG A 73 -23.72 7.41 7.41
CA ARG A 73 -23.67 6.21 6.56
C ARG A 73 -22.65 5.20 7.06
N ASP A 74 -21.49 5.66 7.51
CA ASP A 74 -20.45 4.79 8.06
C ASP A 74 -20.88 4.16 9.40
N GLU A 75 -21.58 4.91 10.25
CA GLU A 75 -22.17 4.38 11.48
C GLU A 75 -23.25 3.33 11.18
N GLN A 76 -24.16 3.60 10.22
CA GLN A 76 -25.16 2.63 9.77
C GLN A 76 -24.55 1.33 9.24
N ARG A 77 -23.47 1.43 8.44
CA ARG A 77 -22.76 0.24 7.94
C ARG A 77 -22.14 -0.58 9.07
N ARG A 78 -21.57 0.08 10.08
CA ARG A 78 -21.00 -0.60 11.26
C ARG A 78 -22.07 -1.29 12.09
N THR A 79 -23.23 -0.66 12.29
CA THR A 79 -24.34 -1.27 13.02
C THR A 79 -24.91 -2.46 12.26
N GLU A 80 -25.11 -2.34 10.95
CA GLU A 80 -25.62 -3.44 10.11
C GLU A 80 -24.64 -4.63 10.09
N GLN A 81 -23.33 -4.36 10.00
CA GLN A 81 -22.31 -5.40 10.07
C GLN A 81 -22.31 -6.08 11.44
N ALA A 82 -22.42 -5.31 12.54
CA ALA A 82 -22.49 -5.87 13.89
C ALA A 82 -23.74 -6.73 14.12
N GLU A 83 -24.88 -6.39 13.51
CA GLU A 83 -26.09 -7.20 13.54
C GLU A 83 -25.93 -8.51 12.78
N ARG A 84 -25.39 -8.47 11.55
CA ARG A 84 -25.10 -9.69 10.78
C ARG A 84 -24.11 -10.62 11.50
N ASP A 85 -23.12 -10.05 12.19
CA ASP A 85 -22.15 -10.85 12.95
C ASP A 85 -22.80 -11.51 14.18
N LYS A 86 -23.74 -10.83 14.86
CA LYS A 86 -24.54 -11.43 15.93
C LYS A 86 -25.43 -12.55 15.41
N GLU A 87 -26.08 -12.34 14.26
CA GLU A 87 -26.94 -13.33 13.63
C GLU A 87 -26.15 -14.59 13.22
N ARG A 88 -24.98 -14.42 12.59
CA ARG A 88 -24.10 -15.55 12.24
C ARG A 88 -23.64 -16.34 13.45
N ARG A 89 -23.34 -15.67 14.57
CA ARG A 89 -22.96 -16.35 15.82
C ARG A 89 -24.14 -17.14 16.39
N ALA A 90 -25.34 -16.55 16.41
CA ALA A 90 -26.54 -17.25 16.85
C ALA A 90 -26.86 -18.47 15.98
N GLU A 91 -26.71 -18.38 14.65
CA GLU A 91 -26.89 -19.53 13.74
C GLU A 91 -25.85 -20.64 14.01
N MET A 92 -24.58 -20.27 14.26
CA MET A 92 -23.55 -21.26 14.61
C MET A 92 -23.84 -21.93 15.95
N ASP A 93 -24.22 -21.18 16.97
CA ASP A 93 -24.57 -21.72 18.29
C ASP A 93 -25.77 -22.67 18.20
N GLU A 94 -26.79 -22.34 17.39
CA GLU A 94 -27.95 -23.22 17.18
C GLU A 94 -27.58 -24.49 16.42
N ARG A 95 -26.72 -24.40 15.40
CA ARG A 95 -26.16 -25.57 14.69
C ARG A 95 -25.32 -26.45 15.60
N GLU A 96 -24.53 -25.86 16.48
CA GLU A 96 -23.70 -26.61 17.43
C GLU A 96 -24.58 -27.33 18.46
N LYS A 97 -25.56 -26.62 19.03
CA LYS A 97 -26.53 -27.20 19.96
C LYS A 97 -27.31 -28.37 19.36
N THR A 98 -27.81 -28.22 18.13
CA THR A 98 -28.51 -29.32 17.43
C THR A 98 -27.59 -30.50 17.12
N ARG A 99 -26.29 -30.25 16.87
CA ARG A 99 -25.29 -31.31 16.67
C ARG A 99 -24.99 -32.05 17.97
N ASP A 100 -24.91 -31.35 19.09
CA ASP A 100 -24.68 -31.94 20.40
C ASP A 100 -25.89 -32.72 20.91
N GLU A 101 -27.11 -32.24 20.66
CA GLU A 101 -28.35 -33.00 20.91
C GLU A 101 -28.40 -34.29 20.07
N LYS A 102 -27.99 -34.25 18.79
CA LYS A 102 -27.88 -35.46 17.96
C LYS A 102 -26.84 -36.43 18.51
N ARG A 103 -25.66 -35.95 18.89
CA ARG A 103 -24.58 -36.79 19.45
C ARG A 103 -24.97 -37.45 20.75
N THR A 104 -25.58 -36.70 21.66
CA THR A 104 -26.02 -37.23 22.96
C THR A 104 -27.11 -38.28 22.79
N LYS A 105 -28.06 -38.07 21.87
CA LYS A 105 -29.08 -39.07 21.53
C LYS A 105 -28.48 -40.33 20.89
N GLU A 106 -27.59 -40.17 19.91
CA GLU A 106 -26.92 -41.30 19.26
C GLU A 106 -26.04 -42.10 20.24
N GLN A 107 -25.42 -41.42 21.21
CA GLN A 107 -24.66 -42.06 22.26
C GLN A 107 -25.55 -42.82 23.25
N ALA A 108 -26.70 -42.25 23.63
CA ALA A 108 -27.70 -42.94 24.45
C ALA A 108 -28.23 -44.20 23.77
N ASP A 109 -28.55 -44.13 22.47
CA ASP A 109 -29.03 -45.27 21.67
C ASP A 109 -27.98 -46.39 21.60
N ARG A 110 -26.70 -46.05 21.41
CA ARG A 110 -25.60 -47.05 21.40
C ARG A 110 -25.40 -47.70 22.78
N ASP A 111 -25.51 -46.94 23.85
CA ASP A 111 -25.36 -47.47 25.21
C ASP A 111 -26.53 -48.39 25.57
N GLU A 112 -27.74 -48.08 25.12
CA GLU A 112 -28.90 -48.97 25.26
C GLU A 112 -28.73 -50.28 24.47
N GLN A 113 -28.26 -50.20 23.21
CA GLN A 113 -27.92 -51.38 22.41
C GLN A 113 -26.84 -52.27 23.07
N ARG A 114 -25.81 -51.67 23.66
CA ARG A 114 -24.76 -52.44 24.35
C ARG A 114 -25.31 -53.16 25.58
N ARG A 115 -26.19 -52.51 26.33
CA ARG A 115 -26.82 -53.12 27.52
C ARG A 115 -27.73 -54.28 27.13
N THR A 116 -28.48 -54.17 26.04
CA THR A 116 -29.33 -55.26 25.56
C THR A 116 -28.52 -56.43 25.01
N GLU A 117 -27.50 -56.18 24.18
CA GLU A 117 -26.58 -57.25 23.71
C GLU A 117 -25.86 -57.95 24.87
N GLN A 118 -25.42 -57.20 25.88
CA GLN A 118 -24.75 -57.77 27.04
C GLN A 118 -25.72 -58.63 27.87
N ALA A 119 -26.97 -58.19 28.05
CA ALA A 119 -28.00 -58.96 28.74
C ALA A 119 -28.37 -60.25 27.99
N GLU A 120 -28.37 -60.26 26.65
CA GLU A 120 -28.58 -61.47 25.85
C GLU A 120 -27.41 -62.45 25.96
N ARG A 121 -26.16 -61.98 25.86
CA ARG A 121 -24.97 -62.83 26.05
C ARG A 121 -24.89 -63.43 27.45
N ASP A 122 -25.29 -62.68 28.48
CA ASP A 122 -25.32 -63.19 29.85
C ASP A 122 -26.42 -64.25 30.07
N LYS A 123 -27.56 -64.12 29.39
CA LYS A 123 -28.61 -65.16 29.37
C LYS A 123 -28.14 -66.43 28.66
N GLU A 124 -27.49 -66.27 27.51
CA GLU A 124 -26.96 -67.40 26.72
C GLU A 124 -25.85 -68.14 27.49
N ARG A 125 -24.95 -67.42 28.17
CA ARG A 125 -23.93 -68.02 29.03
C ARG A 125 -24.49 -68.77 30.23
N ARG A 126 -25.55 -68.26 30.87
CA ARG A 126 -26.19 -68.97 31.98
C ARG A 126 -26.90 -70.23 31.50
N ALA A 127 -27.53 -70.18 30.33
CA ALA A 127 -28.13 -71.36 29.71
C ALA A 127 -27.07 -72.42 29.34
N GLU A 128 -25.94 -72.01 28.77
CA GLU A 128 -24.83 -72.92 28.44
C GLU A 128 -24.19 -73.52 29.71
N MET A 129 -24.10 -72.74 30.80
CA MET A 129 -23.55 -73.23 32.07
C MET A 129 -24.49 -74.23 32.75
N ASP A 130 -25.80 -73.97 32.78
CA ASP A 130 -26.82 -74.87 33.32
C ASP A 130 -26.91 -76.19 32.52
N GLU A 131 -26.72 -76.14 31.20
CA GLU A 131 -26.71 -77.32 30.34
C GLU A 131 -25.43 -78.15 30.54
N ARG A 132 -24.29 -77.48 30.77
CA ARG A 132 -23.00 -78.13 31.02
C ARG A 132 -22.86 -78.67 32.45
N GLU A 133 -23.58 -78.08 33.41
CA GLU A 133 -23.68 -78.55 34.79
C GLU A 133 -24.60 -79.78 34.87
N LYS A 134 -25.75 -79.77 34.17
CA LYS A 134 -26.59 -80.97 34.00
C LYS A 134 -25.88 -82.13 33.30
N ALA A 135 -24.93 -81.85 32.40
CA ALA A 135 -24.13 -82.90 31.74
C ALA A 135 -22.97 -83.46 32.59
N ARG A 136 -22.64 -82.84 33.73
CA ARG A 136 -21.54 -83.27 34.61
C ARG A 136 -21.98 -84.20 35.75
N ASP A 137 -23.25 -84.17 36.12
CA ASP A 137 -23.77 -84.96 37.25
C ASP A 137 -24.07 -86.43 36.91
N GLU A 138 -24.01 -86.83 35.63
CA GLU A 138 -24.32 -88.20 35.21
C GLU A 138 -23.08 -89.09 35.00
N LYS A 139 -21.86 -88.56 35.20
CA LYS A 139 -20.61 -89.27 34.84
C LYS A 139 -19.57 -89.35 35.96
N ARG A 140 -20.02 -89.43 37.22
CA ARG A 140 -19.16 -89.42 38.42
C ARG A 140 -19.40 -90.58 39.39
N THR A 141 -19.72 -91.77 38.86
CA THR A 141 -19.69 -93.00 39.68
C THR A 141 -18.93 -94.10 38.97
N THR A 142 -17.83 -94.52 39.62
CA THR A 142 -16.99 -95.72 39.38
C THR A 142 -15.76 -95.57 38.43
N GLU A 143 -14.60 -96.01 38.95
CA GLU A 143 -13.26 -96.11 38.34
C GLU A 143 -12.30 -94.90 38.34
N GLN A 144 -12.03 -94.29 39.49
CA GLN A 144 -11.02 -93.23 39.56
C GLN A 144 -10.25 -93.15 40.89
N ALA A 145 -9.49 -94.19 41.25
CA ALA A 145 -8.64 -94.15 42.45
C ALA A 145 -7.16 -94.54 42.24
N GLU A 146 -6.81 -95.37 41.26
CA GLU A 146 -5.39 -95.70 40.97
C GLU A 146 -4.84 -95.11 39.66
N ARG A 147 -5.71 -94.73 38.70
CA ARG A 147 -5.32 -93.89 37.55
C ARG A 147 -5.01 -92.44 37.93
N ASP A 148 -5.39 -92.01 39.13
CA ASP A 148 -5.41 -90.60 39.55
C ASP A 148 -4.05 -90.07 40.02
N LYS A 149 -3.07 -90.92 40.38
CA LYS A 149 -1.72 -90.46 40.76
C LYS A 149 -0.75 -90.31 39.57
N ALA A 150 -0.86 -91.16 38.55
CA ALA A 150 -0.10 -91.00 37.30
C ALA A 150 -0.70 -89.91 36.41
N ARG A 151 -2.04 -89.80 36.33
CA ARG A 151 -2.72 -88.69 35.66
C ARG A 151 -2.52 -87.35 36.34
N ARG A 152 -2.31 -87.27 37.66
CA ARG A 152 -1.99 -85.99 38.31
C ARG A 152 -0.62 -85.49 37.89
N LYS A 153 0.43 -86.33 37.86
CA LYS A 153 1.74 -85.91 37.33
C LYS A 153 1.72 -85.59 35.83
N GLU A 154 1.03 -86.40 35.02
CA GLU A 154 0.87 -86.12 33.59
C GLU A 154 -0.04 -84.90 33.34
N MET A 155 -1.05 -84.64 34.18
CA MET A 155 -1.83 -83.40 34.15
C MET A 155 -0.98 -82.22 34.57
N ASP A 156 -0.24 -82.30 35.66
CA ASP A 156 0.57 -81.19 36.20
C ASP A 156 1.66 -80.78 35.20
N GLU A 157 2.34 -81.73 34.53
CA GLU A 157 3.29 -81.43 33.44
C GLU A 157 2.60 -80.89 32.18
N ARG A 158 1.41 -81.42 31.82
CA ARG A 158 0.64 -80.92 30.67
C ARG A 158 -0.03 -79.58 30.95
N GLU A 159 -0.29 -79.26 32.21
CA GLU A 159 -0.84 -78.01 32.72
C GLU A 159 0.28 -76.97 32.79
N GLN A 160 1.45 -77.30 33.32
CA GLN A 160 2.64 -76.44 33.24
C GLN A 160 3.07 -76.16 31.78
N ALA A 161 3.06 -77.16 30.90
CA ALA A 161 3.36 -76.96 29.49
C ALA A 161 2.27 -76.14 28.75
N ARG A 162 1.02 -76.21 29.20
CA ARG A 162 -0.08 -75.37 28.68
C ARG A 162 -0.01 -73.94 29.21
N ASP A 163 0.38 -73.76 30.46
CA ASP A 163 0.53 -72.45 31.08
C ASP A 163 1.79 -71.75 30.57
N GLU A 164 2.88 -72.46 30.32
CA GLU A 164 4.02 -71.93 29.58
C GLU A 164 3.66 -71.55 28.14
N LYS A 165 2.88 -72.38 27.44
CA LYS A 165 2.39 -72.01 26.10
C LYS A 165 1.48 -70.80 26.15
N ARG A 166 0.57 -70.71 27.12
CA ARG A 166 -0.34 -69.58 27.31
C ARG A 166 0.42 -68.30 27.65
N THR A 167 1.38 -68.36 28.55
CA THR A 167 2.18 -67.19 28.92
C THR A 167 3.05 -66.73 27.75
N LYS A 168 3.70 -67.65 27.03
CA LYS A 168 4.44 -67.31 25.79
C LYS A 168 3.51 -66.70 24.74
N GLU A 169 2.34 -67.29 24.47
CA GLU A 169 1.34 -66.77 23.53
C GLU A 169 0.74 -65.42 23.98
N GLN A 170 0.59 -65.21 25.29
CA GLN A 170 0.11 -63.96 25.87
C GLN A 170 1.17 -62.86 25.73
N THR A 171 2.44 -63.16 26.02
CA THR A 171 3.55 -62.22 25.84
C THR A 171 3.76 -61.84 24.37
N THR A 172 3.66 -62.79 23.43
CA THR A 172 3.78 -62.47 22.00
C THR A 172 2.60 -61.66 21.48
N ARG A 173 1.36 -61.96 21.93
CA ARG A 173 0.19 -61.12 21.63
C ARG A 173 0.33 -59.71 22.20
N GLU A 174 0.85 -59.56 23.40
CA GLU A 174 1.02 -58.26 24.05
C GLU A 174 2.14 -57.44 23.39
N GLU A 175 3.24 -58.09 23.01
CA GLU A 175 4.32 -57.45 22.24
C GLU A 175 3.84 -57.01 20.84
N GLN A 176 3.04 -57.85 20.16
CA GLN A 176 2.42 -57.48 18.89
C GLN A 176 1.47 -56.27 19.03
N ARG A 177 0.63 -56.24 20.08
CA ARG A 177 -0.22 -55.08 20.37
C ARG A 177 0.56 -53.81 20.63
N ARG A 178 1.70 -53.90 21.35
CA ARG A 178 2.58 -52.73 21.58
C ARG A 178 3.22 -52.23 20.28
N ARG A 179 3.64 -53.12 19.38
CA ARG A 179 4.19 -52.73 18.07
C ARG A 179 3.14 -52.07 17.19
N GLU A 180 1.94 -52.66 17.07
CA GLU A 180 0.83 -52.04 16.33
C GLU A 180 0.44 -50.67 16.90
N GLN A 181 0.48 -50.52 18.23
CA GLN A 181 0.17 -49.23 18.86
C GLN A 181 1.25 -48.18 18.58
N ALA A 182 2.54 -48.55 18.64
CA ALA A 182 3.65 -47.66 18.31
C ALA A 182 3.64 -47.25 16.83
N GLU A 183 3.28 -48.15 15.93
CA GLU A 183 3.14 -47.87 14.49
C GLU A 183 2.03 -46.86 14.23
N ARG A 184 0.83 -47.06 14.83
CA ARG A 184 -0.28 -46.10 14.72
C ARG A 184 0.07 -44.72 15.29
N ASP A 185 0.82 -44.66 16.39
CA ASP A 185 1.25 -43.39 16.97
C ASP A 185 2.29 -42.68 16.08
N ASN A 186 3.20 -43.42 15.45
CA ASN A 186 4.14 -42.87 14.47
C ASN A 186 3.40 -42.36 13.22
N GLU A 187 2.41 -43.10 12.72
CA GLU A 187 1.58 -42.69 11.59
C GLU A 187 0.82 -41.39 11.89
N ARG A 188 0.21 -41.28 13.08
CA ARG A 188 -0.46 -40.04 13.52
C ARG A 188 0.49 -38.84 13.61
N ARG A 189 1.71 -39.05 14.11
CA ARG A 189 2.73 -38.00 14.18
C ARG A 189 3.20 -37.58 12.79
N ALA A 190 3.39 -38.53 11.88
CA ALA A 190 3.76 -38.25 10.49
C ALA A 190 2.65 -37.46 9.76
N GLU A 191 1.39 -37.88 9.92
CA GLU A 191 0.24 -37.16 9.35
C GLU A 191 0.09 -35.75 9.93
N GLN A 192 0.32 -35.59 11.24
CA GLN A 192 0.32 -34.27 11.87
C GLN A 192 1.45 -33.38 11.32
N ALA A 193 2.67 -33.91 11.22
CA ALA A 193 3.81 -33.19 10.68
C ALA A 193 3.59 -32.79 9.21
N GLU A 194 2.97 -33.66 8.40
CA GLU A 194 2.62 -33.35 7.01
C GLU A 194 1.57 -32.23 6.94
N ARG A 195 0.54 -32.26 7.78
CA ARG A 195 -0.48 -31.21 7.85
C ARG A 195 0.11 -29.87 8.30
N GLU A 196 1.01 -29.88 9.27
CA GLU A 196 1.73 -28.68 9.73
C GLU A 196 2.64 -28.13 8.64
N ALA A 197 3.41 -28.99 7.96
CA ALA A 197 4.22 -28.61 6.81
C ALA A 197 3.38 -28.02 5.67
N LYS A 198 2.22 -28.61 5.37
CA LYS A 198 1.29 -28.09 4.37
C LYS A 198 0.74 -26.71 4.74
N ARG A 199 0.36 -26.49 6.00
CA ARG A 199 -0.11 -25.17 6.48
C ARG A 199 1.00 -24.13 6.45
N ALA A 200 2.23 -24.50 6.82
CA ALA A 200 3.38 -23.63 6.73
C ALA A 200 3.66 -23.22 5.28
N ALA A 201 3.68 -24.20 4.36
CA ALA A 201 3.84 -23.96 2.93
C ALA A 201 2.74 -23.03 2.38
N GLU A 202 1.47 -23.28 2.72
CA GLU A 202 0.35 -22.43 2.32
C GLU A 202 0.47 -21.00 2.87
N SER A 203 0.89 -20.84 4.13
CA SER A 203 1.14 -19.51 4.70
C SER A 203 2.24 -18.77 3.94
N THR A 204 3.37 -19.44 3.65
CA THR A 204 4.47 -18.84 2.90
C THR A 204 4.08 -18.49 1.47
N ALA A 205 3.24 -19.30 0.83
CA ALA A 205 2.73 -19.03 -0.52
C ALA A 205 1.84 -17.77 -0.53
N ARG A 206 0.94 -17.61 0.45
CA ARG A 206 0.12 -16.40 0.59
C ARG A 206 0.97 -15.16 0.89
N ASP A 207 2.03 -15.30 1.69
CA ASP A 207 2.97 -14.20 1.94
C ASP A 207 3.71 -13.78 0.66
N GLN A 208 4.12 -14.73 -0.17
CA GLN A 208 4.74 -14.45 -1.47
C GLN A 208 3.76 -13.78 -2.43
N GLU A 209 2.51 -14.23 -2.48
CA GLU A 209 1.46 -13.61 -3.26
C GLU A 209 1.22 -12.15 -2.82
N ARG A 210 1.16 -11.89 -1.50
CA ARG A 210 1.05 -10.52 -0.96
C ARG A 210 2.22 -9.62 -1.39
N ARG A 211 3.45 -10.13 -1.34
CA ARG A 211 4.63 -9.39 -1.79
C ARG A 211 4.61 -9.14 -3.30
N ALA A 212 4.23 -10.14 -4.10
CA ALA A 212 4.08 -10.00 -5.55
C ALA A 212 3.04 -8.92 -5.91
N ASN A 213 1.85 -8.98 -5.30
CA ASN A 213 0.80 -7.98 -5.49
C ASN A 213 1.26 -6.57 -5.08
N ARG A 214 2.08 -6.45 -4.02
CA ARG A 214 2.67 -5.17 -3.62
C ARG A 214 3.66 -4.63 -4.65
N VAL A 215 4.51 -5.48 -5.22
CA VAL A 215 5.43 -5.10 -6.30
C VAL A 215 4.66 -4.63 -7.53
N GLU A 216 3.61 -5.33 -7.91
CA GLU A 216 2.72 -4.95 -9.03
C GLU A 216 2.09 -3.58 -8.80
N GLN A 217 1.45 -3.36 -7.65
CA GLN A 217 0.84 -2.06 -7.30
C GLN A 217 1.85 -0.91 -7.31
N LEU A 218 3.08 -1.15 -6.83
CA LEU A 218 4.14 -0.15 -6.85
C LEU A 218 4.68 0.09 -8.27
N SER A 219 4.69 -0.93 -9.13
CA SER A 219 5.04 -0.79 -10.55
C SER A 219 4.03 0.11 -11.26
N GLU A 220 2.74 -0.18 -11.12
CA GLU A 220 1.67 0.66 -11.69
C GLU A 220 1.71 2.11 -11.18
N ARG A 221 2.08 2.31 -9.91
CA ARG A 221 2.27 3.66 -9.35
C ARG A 221 3.46 4.37 -9.99
N ALA A 222 4.57 3.68 -10.20
CA ALA A 222 5.75 4.22 -10.86
C ALA A 222 5.44 4.57 -12.34
N ASP A 223 4.69 3.72 -13.04
CA ASP A 223 4.29 3.96 -14.42
C ASP A 223 3.37 5.17 -14.56
N ARG A 224 2.40 5.33 -13.64
CA ARG A 224 1.55 6.53 -13.59
C ARG A 224 2.36 7.79 -13.31
N ALA A 225 3.26 7.76 -12.33
CA ALA A 225 4.12 8.91 -12.02
C ALA A 225 5.03 9.28 -13.20
N ASN A 226 5.55 8.27 -13.93
CA ASN A 226 6.33 8.49 -15.16
C ASN A 226 5.49 9.17 -16.25
N SER A 227 4.24 8.73 -16.46
CA SER A 227 3.33 9.36 -17.43
C SER A 227 3.10 10.83 -17.08
N THR A 228 2.82 11.12 -15.81
CA THR A 228 2.61 12.50 -15.34
C THR A 228 3.86 13.36 -15.48
N ALA A 229 5.05 12.82 -15.22
CA ALA A 229 6.31 13.52 -15.45
C ALA A 229 6.53 13.83 -16.94
N ARG A 230 6.24 12.89 -17.83
CA ARG A 230 6.33 13.09 -19.29
C ARG A 230 5.36 14.15 -19.79
N GLU A 231 4.13 14.16 -19.26
CA GLU A 231 3.14 15.20 -19.56
C GLU A 231 3.61 16.57 -19.09
N ALA A 232 4.20 16.67 -17.90
CA ALA A 232 4.75 17.93 -17.38
C ALA A 232 5.91 18.44 -18.26
N VAL A 233 6.79 17.54 -18.74
CA VAL A 233 7.88 17.90 -19.66
C VAL A 233 7.32 18.39 -21.01
N ALA A 234 6.29 17.74 -21.53
CA ALA A 234 5.62 18.19 -22.76
C ALA A 234 4.97 19.56 -22.60
N GLU A 235 4.32 19.82 -21.45
CA GLU A 235 3.75 21.12 -21.11
C GLU A 235 4.84 22.20 -21.02
N LEU A 236 5.97 21.92 -20.36
CA LEU A 236 7.11 22.83 -20.29
C LEU A 236 7.61 23.20 -21.70
N ALA A 237 7.82 22.20 -22.56
CA ALA A 237 8.27 22.42 -23.93
C ALA A 237 7.25 23.25 -24.75
N GLU A 238 5.95 23.10 -24.51
CA GLU A 238 4.92 23.94 -25.14
C GLU A 238 4.99 25.39 -24.63
N GLN A 239 5.15 25.61 -23.32
CA GLN A 239 5.30 26.94 -22.75
C GLN A 239 6.56 27.65 -23.26
N GLU A 240 7.66 26.93 -23.44
CA GLU A 240 8.90 27.47 -24.01
C GLU A 240 8.71 27.92 -25.46
N ARG A 241 8.07 27.12 -26.31
CA ARG A 241 7.73 27.51 -27.69
C ARG A 241 6.82 28.74 -27.71
N ARG A 242 5.83 28.78 -26.82
CA ARG A 242 4.93 29.93 -26.68
C ARG A 242 5.71 31.18 -26.26
N LEU A 243 6.64 31.06 -25.33
CA LEU A 243 7.49 32.17 -24.90
C LEU A 243 8.39 32.66 -26.05
N GLU A 244 8.96 31.76 -26.84
CA GLU A 244 9.74 32.12 -28.03
C GLU A 244 8.90 32.90 -29.04
N TRP A 245 7.68 32.43 -29.31
CA TRP A 245 6.74 33.16 -30.17
C TRP A 245 6.41 34.56 -29.62
N LEU A 246 6.14 34.68 -28.32
CA LEU A 246 5.88 35.98 -27.66
C LEU A 246 7.08 36.93 -27.77
N LYS A 247 8.31 36.40 -27.64
CA LYS A 247 9.54 37.20 -27.81
C LYS A 247 9.67 37.74 -29.23
N GLN A 248 9.33 36.93 -30.24
CA GLN A 248 9.34 37.36 -31.64
C GLN A 248 8.28 38.43 -31.94
N ASP A 249 7.06 38.26 -31.41
CA ASP A 249 6.00 39.26 -31.55
C ASP A 249 6.39 40.58 -30.86
N ALA A 250 6.87 40.52 -29.62
CA ALA A 250 7.34 41.70 -28.89
C ALA A 250 8.49 42.42 -29.62
N ALA A 251 9.45 41.68 -30.20
CA ALA A 251 10.52 42.26 -31.01
C ALA A 251 9.97 42.98 -32.26
N THR A 252 8.97 42.39 -32.93
CA THR A 252 8.31 43.01 -34.09
C THR A 252 7.57 44.28 -33.69
N LYS A 253 6.80 44.26 -32.58
CA LYS A 253 6.11 45.45 -32.06
C LYS A 253 7.07 46.56 -31.63
N ARG A 254 8.24 46.19 -31.11
CA ARG A 254 9.29 47.14 -30.76
C ARG A 254 9.88 47.81 -31.99
N GLN A 255 10.14 47.03 -33.05
CA GLN A 255 10.58 47.58 -34.33
C GLN A 255 9.54 48.55 -34.93
N ASP A 256 8.25 48.18 -34.91
CA ASP A 256 7.17 49.06 -35.37
C ASP A 256 7.18 50.41 -34.61
N TYR A 257 7.39 50.37 -33.29
CA TYR A 257 7.53 51.57 -32.48
C TYR A 257 8.74 52.42 -32.88
N ASP A 258 9.91 51.80 -33.04
CA ASP A 258 11.14 52.50 -33.43
C ASP A 258 10.99 53.15 -34.83
N GLU A 259 10.29 52.51 -35.76
CA GLU A 259 9.97 53.06 -37.08
C GLU A 259 9.00 54.26 -37.00
N VAL A 260 7.97 54.19 -36.14
CA VAL A 260 7.03 55.30 -35.90
C VAL A 260 7.76 56.50 -35.26
N ALA A 261 8.66 56.24 -34.32
CA ALA A 261 9.49 57.25 -33.68
C ALA A 261 10.48 57.90 -34.66
N ALA A 262 11.16 57.11 -35.51
CA ALA A 262 12.12 57.61 -36.48
C ALA A 262 11.49 58.50 -37.57
N ASN A 263 10.22 58.25 -37.93
CA ASN A 263 9.51 58.98 -38.97
C ASN A 263 8.85 60.29 -38.47
N ASN A 264 9.09 60.73 -37.23
CA ASN A 264 8.46 61.92 -36.64
C ASN A 264 6.93 61.91 -36.77
N ARG A 265 6.31 60.75 -36.56
CA ARG A 265 4.84 60.63 -36.58
C ARG A 265 4.22 61.47 -35.47
N PRO A 266 2.93 61.86 -35.58
CA PRO A 266 2.24 62.60 -34.52
C PRO A 266 2.34 61.89 -33.15
N ASP A 267 2.42 62.66 -32.07
CA ASP A 267 2.61 62.14 -30.70
C ASP A 267 1.62 61.03 -30.31
N TRP A 268 0.38 61.10 -30.78
CA TRP A 268 -0.63 60.08 -30.47
C TRP A 268 -0.34 58.73 -31.16
N GLU A 269 0.26 58.72 -32.34
CA GLU A 269 0.71 57.50 -33.03
C GLU A 269 1.90 56.89 -32.30
N GLN A 270 2.87 57.72 -31.91
CA GLN A 270 4.03 57.28 -31.12
C GLN A 270 3.60 56.67 -29.79
N LYS A 271 2.68 57.34 -29.06
CA LYS A 271 2.15 56.84 -27.79
C LYS A 271 1.41 55.52 -27.96
N ARG A 272 0.59 55.40 -29.00
CA ARG A 272 -0.12 54.14 -29.30
C ARG A 272 0.85 53.00 -29.62
N ALA A 273 1.88 53.27 -30.42
CA ALA A 273 2.90 52.27 -30.74
C ALA A 273 3.70 51.85 -29.50
N ALA A 274 4.05 52.80 -28.62
CA ALA A 274 4.70 52.52 -27.35
C ALA A 274 3.84 51.64 -26.45
N ASP A 275 2.54 51.96 -26.30
CA ASP A 275 1.61 51.18 -25.49
C ASP A 275 1.46 49.74 -26.02
N ILE A 276 1.48 49.54 -27.34
CA ILE A 276 1.44 48.20 -27.97
C ILE A 276 2.73 47.44 -27.68
N ALA A 277 3.90 48.06 -27.86
CA ALA A 277 5.19 47.43 -27.57
C ALA A 277 5.32 47.04 -26.09
N ASN A 278 4.97 47.95 -25.17
CA ASN A 278 4.98 47.69 -23.73
C ASN A 278 4.06 46.53 -23.35
N ARG A 279 2.86 46.46 -23.94
CA ARG A 279 1.93 45.35 -23.70
C ARG A 279 2.49 44.00 -24.17
N ALA A 280 3.17 43.97 -25.32
CA ALA A 280 3.82 42.75 -25.80
C ALA A 280 4.97 42.32 -24.87
N GLU A 281 5.77 43.26 -24.35
CA GLU A 281 6.81 42.98 -23.34
C GLU A 281 6.22 42.47 -22.00
N GLU A 282 5.06 42.98 -21.58
CA GLU A 282 4.32 42.44 -20.43
C GLU A 282 3.86 40.99 -20.68
N GLU A 283 3.42 40.66 -21.89
CA GLU A 283 3.03 39.29 -22.25
C GLU A 283 4.24 38.34 -22.24
N VAL A 284 5.40 38.78 -22.71
CA VAL A 284 6.66 38.03 -22.56
C VAL A 284 6.96 37.76 -21.08
N SER A 285 6.81 38.78 -20.23
CA SER A 285 7.02 38.64 -18.78
C SER A 285 6.07 37.62 -18.14
N ARG A 286 4.80 37.60 -18.56
CA ARG A 286 3.83 36.56 -18.14
C ARG A 286 4.20 35.17 -18.69
N GLY A 287 4.72 35.10 -19.91
CA GLY A 287 5.24 33.87 -20.51
C GLY A 287 6.41 33.28 -19.72
N ILE A 288 7.36 34.11 -19.28
CA ILE A 288 8.48 33.70 -18.42
C ILE A 288 7.95 33.09 -17.11
N ALA A 289 6.96 33.73 -16.48
CA ALA A 289 6.34 33.20 -15.27
C ALA A 289 5.62 31.86 -15.51
N ALA A 290 4.99 31.67 -16.67
CA ALA A 290 4.34 30.41 -17.06
C ALA A 290 5.36 29.27 -17.25
N VAL A 291 6.48 29.53 -17.94
CA VAL A 291 7.60 28.58 -18.07
C VAL A 291 8.15 28.20 -16.70
N ALA A 292 8.43 29.18 -15.83
CA ALA A 292 8.92 28.91 -14.47
C ALA A 292 7.95 28.07 -13.63
N LYS A 293 6.63 28.21 -13.86
CA LYS A 293 5.61 27.39 -13.19
C LYS A 293 5.60 25.96 -13.74
N ALA A 294 5.71 25.78 -15.05
CA ALA A 294 5.77 24.47 -15.69
C ALA A 294 7.06 23.73 -15.29
N ASP A 295 8.18 24.43 -15.17
CA ASP A 295 9.47 23.88 -14.74
C ASP A 295 9.39 23.32 -13.32
N ARG A 296 8.83 24.07 -12.36
CA ARG A 296 8.55 23.56 -11.00
C ARG A 296 7.63 22.34 -10.99
N ARG A 297 6.70 22.25 -11.94
CA ARG A 297 5.82 21.08 -12.07
C ARG A 297 6.63 19.86 -12.54
N VAL A 298 7.56 20.03 -13.49
CA VAL A 298 8.49 18.98 -13.91
C VAL A 298 9.34 18.51 -12.74
N GLU A 299 9.92 19.42 -11.95
CA GLU A 299 10.71 19.06 -10.76
C GLU A 299 9.91 18.22 -9.77
N ASN A 300 8.69 18.67 -9.40
CA ASN A 300 7.83 17.97 -8.45
C ASN A 300 7.43 16.57 -8.94
N THR A 301 6.95 16.47 -10.18
CA THR A 301 6.50 15.19 -10.76
C THR A 301 7.65 14.22 -10.99
N THR A 302 8.85 14.72 -11.31
CA THR A 302 10.07 13.91 -11.40
C THR A 302 10.49 13.39 -10.02
N ALA A 303 10.42 14.21 -8.98
CA ALA A 303 10.71 13.77 -7.61
C ALA A 303 9.73 12.69 -7.12
N GLU A 304 8.45 12.82 -7.46
CA GLU A 304 7.43 11.80 -7.18
C GLU A 304 7.73 10.48 -7.89
N TYR A 305 8.12 10.55 -9.18
CA TYR A 305 8.54 9.37 -9.94
C TYR A 305 9.75 8.68 -9.31
N GLN A 306 10.77 9.43 -8.89
CA GLN A 306 11.96 8.87 -8.21
C GLN A 306 11.62 8.20 -6.87
N THR A 307 10.70 8.79 -6.12
CA THR A 307 10.19 8.21 -4.86
C THR A 307 9.45 6.90 -5.11
N ALA A 308 8.62 6.86 -6.17
CA ALA A 308 7.91 5.65 -6.58
C ALA A 308 8.89 4.54 -7.03
N LEU A 309 9.92 4.89 -7.81
CA LEU A 309 10.97 3.95 -8.23
C LEU A 309 11.74 3.38 -7.04
N THR A 310 12.09 4.22 -6.07
CA THR A 310 12.82 3.77 -4.87
C THR A 310 11.97 2.80 -4.05
N SER A 311 10.68 3.10 -3.88
CA SER A 311 9.71 2.21 -3.22
C SER A 311 9.57 0.88 -3.96
N LEU A 312 9.52 0.91 -5.30
CA LEU A 312 9.45 -0.28 -6.15
C LEU A 312 10.73 -1.14 -6.03
N LYS A 313 11.92 -0.52 -6.06
CA LYS A 313 13.21 -1.21 -5.89
C LYS A 313 13.29 -1.92 -4.53
N SER A 314 12.91 -1.23 -3.45
CA SER A 314 12.88 -1.82 -2.11
C SER A 314 11.88 -2.99 -2.01
N ALA A 315 10.69 -2.86 -2.60
CA ALA A 315 9.71 -3.95 -2.61
C ALA A 315 10.15 -5.16 -3.46
N ARG A 316 10.84 -4.94 -4.58
CA ARG A 316 11.42 -6.02 -5.38
C ARG A 316 12.53 -6.74 -4.62
N GLN A 317 13.40 -6.00 -3.93
CA GLN A 317 14.42 -6.59 -3.07
C GLN A 317 13.79 -7.44 -1.95
N ASP A 318 12.76 -6.94 -1.25
CA ASP A 318 12.03 -7.71 -0.23
C ASP A 318 11.39 -8.98 -0.82
N TYR A 319 10.82 -8.87 -2.03
CA TYR A 319 10.27 -10.03 -2.73
C TYR A 319 11.35 -11.07 -3.07
N ASP A 320 12.50 -10.65 -3.61
CA ASP A 320 13.58 -11.54 -4.01
C ASP A 320 14.29 -12.18 -2.80
N GLU A 321 14.43 -11.46 -1.68
CA GLU A 321 14.98 -11.97 -0.41
C GLU A 321 14.11 -13.07 0.20
N HIS A 322 12.78 -12.98 0.04
CA HIS A 322 11.82 -13.93 0.60
C HIS A 322 11.24 -14.91 -0.41
N ARG A 323 11.65 -14.81 -1.68
CA ARG A 323 11.33 -15.81 -2.68
C ARG A 323 12.01 -17.11 -2.27
N PRO A 324 11.29 -18.24 -2.24
CA PRO A 324 11.93 -19.50 -1.90
C PRO A 324 12.95 -19.71 -3.01
N ARG A 325 14.24 -19.67 -2.65
CA ARG A 325 15.28 -19.98 -3.62
C ARG A 325 14.87 -21.32 -4.21
N PRO A 326 14.72 -21.44 -5.54
CA PRO A 326 14.56 -22.75 -6.13
C PRO A 326 15.78 -23.50 -5.63
N GLU A 327 15.56 -24.48 -4.75
CA GLU A 327 16.65 -25.29 -4.25
C GLU A 327 17.39 -25.70 -5.51
N THR A 328 18.63 -25.23 -5.62
CA THR A 328 19.60 -25.82 -6.53
C THR A 328 19.51 -27.30 -6.18
N GLY A 329 18.80 -28.05 -7.05
CA GLY A 329 18.33 -29.39 -6.73
C GLY A 329 19.47 -30.17 -6.12
N PRO A 330 19.19 -31.01 -5.11
CA PRO A 330 20.13 -31.45 -4.08
C PRO A 330 21.49 -31.50 -4.70
N ALA A 331 22.31 -30.47 -4.45
CA ALA A 331 23.70 -30.53 -4.83
C ALA A 331 24.11 -31.87 -4.26
N HIS A 332 24.45 -32.82 -5.14
CA HIS A 332 24.99 -34.10 -4.75
C HIS A 332 26.15 -33.73 -3.85
N GLN A 333 25.89 -33.70 -2.54
CA GLN A 333 26.88 -33.68 -1.51
C GLN A 333 27.50 -35.04 -1.73
N ASN A 334 28.53 -35.02 -2.58
CA ASN A 334 29.46 -36.09 -2.77
C ASN A 334 29.76 -36.55 -1.35
N PRO A 335 29.30 -37.75 -0.94
CA PRO A 335 29.44 -38.18 0.44
C PRO A 335 30.93 -38.14 0.71
N GLN A 336 31.34 -37.19 1.55
CA GLN A 336 32.71 -37.15 2.02
C GLN A 336 33.00 -38.53 2.58
N GLU A 337 34.05 -39.13 2.03
CA GLU A 337 34.67 -40.33 2.53
C GLU A 337 34.75 -40.25 4.06
N PRO A 338 34.42 -41.33 4.79
CA PRO A 338 34.53 -41.35 6.23
C PRO A 338 35.99 -41.07 6.60
N THR A 339 36.25 -39.87 7.11
CA THR A 339 37.50 -39.59 7.81
C THR A 339 37.57 -40.55 8.98
N SER A 340 38.62 -41.36 8.95
CA SER A 340 38.87 -42.40 9.93
C SER A 340 38.91 -41.79 11.33
N THR A 341 38.14 -42.40 12.22
CA THR A 341 38.10 -42.16 13.66
C THR A 341 39.47 -42.48 14.26
N GLU A 342 40.32 -41.47 14.45
CA GLU A 342 41.51 -41.56 15.30
C GLU A 342 41.11 -41.36 16.76
N ASN A 343 40.76 -42.50 17.36
CA ASN A 343 40.96 -42.90 18.75
C ASN A 343 41.60 -41.86 19.70
N GLN A 344 40.79 -41.15 20.49
CA GLN A 344 41.25 -40.56 21.75
C GLN A 344 40.28 -40.86 22.91
N ASN A 345 40.89 -41.43 23.94
CA ASN A 345 40.38 -41.92 25.21
C ASN A 345 39.77 -40.79 26.07
N PRO A 346 38.71 -41.04 26.87
CA PRO A 346 38.21 -40.05 27.82
C PRO A 346 38.86 -40.21 29.21
N ALA A 347 39.24 -39.09 29.83
CA ALA A 347 39.52 -38.99 31.26
C ALA A 347 38.46 -38.11 31.96
N PRO A 348 38.10 -38.37 33.23
CA PRO A 348 36.91 -37.82 33.89
C PRO A 348 37.11 -36.43 34.50
N PRO A 349 36.02 -35.72 34.89
CA PRO A 349 36.06 -34.32 35.28
C PRO A 349 36.42 -34.12 36.75
N THR A 350 37.20 -33.07 37.03
CA THR A 350 37.31 -32.46 38.36
C THR A 350 36.72 -31.06 38.33
N SER A 351 35.76 -30.87 39.22
CA SER A 351 35.16 -29.60 39.65
C SER A 351 36.18 -28.68 40.32
N GLU A 352 36.04 -27.36 40.14
CA GLU A 352 36.34 -26.28 41.10
C GLU A 352 36.03 -24.94 40.37
N HIS A 353 35.01 -24.17 40.76
CA HIS A 353 35.00 -23.09 41.76
C HIS A 353 35.94 -21.91 41.46
N GLU A 354 35.35 -20.73 41.21
CA GLU A 354 35.79 -19.35 41.51
C GLU A 354 34.97 -18.39 40.63
N GLN A 355 33.89 -17.75 41.11
CA GLN A 355 33.89 -16.44 41.78
C GLN A 355 34.95 -15.46 41.25
N SER A 356 34.55 -14.45 40.46
CA SER A 356 34.93 -13.08 40.76
C SER A 356 34.10 -12.02 40.01
N THR A 357 33.85 -10.95 40.74
CA THR A 357 33.14 -9.70 40.48
C THR A 357 34.05 -8.62 39.91
N ALA A 358 33.52 -7.73 39.06
CA ALA A 358 33.89 -6.30 38.88
C ALA A 358 32.91 -5.73 37.83
N GLU A 359 32.05 -4.72 38.05
CA GLU A 359 32.20 -3.35 38.59
C GLU A 359 33.27 -2.49 37.89
N ALA A 360 32.80 -1.59 37.02
CA ALA A 360 33.29 -0.24 36.66
C ALA A 360 32.45 0.20 35.43
N ASP A 361 31.48 1.09 35.50
CA ASP A 361 31.50 2.51 35.89
C ASP A 361 32.62 3.32 35.20
N ASN A 362 32.28 4.06 34.15
CA ASN A 362 32.92 5.35 33.93
C ASN A 362 32.08 6.29 33.05
N THR A 363 31.82 7.44 33.65
CA THR A 363 31.17 8.64 33.14
C THR A 363 32.27 9.68 32.94
N ALA A 364 32.32 10.41 31.81
CA ALA A 364 32.64 11.85 31.71
C ALA A 364 33.13 12.28 30.30
N ALA A 365 32.26 13.07 29.63
CA ALA A 365 32.46 14.47 29.22
C ALA A 365 33.59 14.91 28.24
N PRO A 366 33.42 16.10 27.59
CA PRO A 366 33.84 16.38 26.22
C PRO A 366 35.12 17.23 26.10
N GLY A 367 35.68 17.29 24.89
CA GLY A 367 36.76 18.21 24.54
C GLY A 367 36.64 18.68 23.09
N GLU A 368 36.40 19.99 22.93
CA GLU A 368 36.59 20.76 21.70
C GLU A 368 38.08 20.85 21.34
N THR A 369 38.43 20.74 20.06
CA THR A 369 39.55 21.50 19.46
C THR A 369 39.31 21.72 17.97
N LEU A 370 39.39 22.98 17.56
CA LEU A 370 39.53 23.49 16.20
C LEU A 370 40.94 23.24 15.64
N ALA A 371 41.03 22.85 14.37
CA ALA A 371 42.12 23.13 13.39
C ALA A 371 41.66 22.50 12.05
N GLU A 372 41.23 23.24 11.03
CA GLU A 372 42.06 23.92 10.01
C GLU A 372 43.19 23.03 9.43
N THR A 373 42.88 22.31 8.35
CA THR A 373 43.86 21.95 7.31
C THR A 373 43.17 21.80 5.95
N ALA A 374 43.83 22.39 4.96
CA ALA A 374 43.48 22.55 3.57
C ALA A 374 43.41 21.25 2.74
N GLY A 375 42.67 21.33 1.63
CA GLY A 375 43.05 20.80 0.32
C GLY A 375 43.04 19.28 0.16
N ALA A 376 41.94 18.73 -0.36
CA ALA A 376 41.95 17.45 -1.06
C ALA A 376 41.09 17.59 -2.33
N GLU A 377 41.74 17.31 -3.45
CA GLU A 377 41.21 17.33 -4.81
C GLU A 377 40.04 16.34 -4.97
N GLU A 378 38.97 16.80 -5.61
CA GLU A 378 37.86 15.94 -6.05
C GLU A 378 38.31 15.08 -7.25
N PRO A 379 38.09 13.76 -7.25
CA PRO A 379 38.20 12.98 -8.47
C PRO A 379 36.94 13.18 -9.34
N ASP A 380 37.14 13.71 -10.55
CA ASP A 380 36.20 13.65 -11.66
C ASP A 380 35.80 12.18 -11.93
N VAL A 381 34.61 11.80 -11.49
CA VAL A 381 33.99 10.53 -11.89
C VAL A 381 33.18 10.79 -13.16
N ILE A 382 33.85 10.63 -14.30
CA ILE A 382 33.22 10.53 -15.61
C ILE A 382 32.47 9.20 -15.67
N ILE A 383 31.16 9.23 -15.37
CA ILE A 383 30.24 8.13 -15.68
C ILE A 383 29.82 8.29 -17.14
N THR A 384 30.62 7.75 -18.06
CA THR A 384 30.15 7.48 -19.43
C THR A 384 29.30 6.21 -19.39
N ASP A 385 27.99 6.38 -19.32
CA ASP A 385 27.02 5.30 -19.49
C ASP A 385 26.67 5.20 -21.00
N PRO A 386 27.15 4.18 -21.74
CA PRO A 386 27.01 4.13 -23.20
C PRO A 386 25.59 3.78 -23.69
N GLU A 387 24.68 3.36 -22.81
CA GLU A 387 23.30 3.00 -23.21
C GLU A 387 22.34 4.21 -23.30
N GLY A 388 22.72 5.38 -22.77
CA GLY A 388 21.90 6.59 -22.85
C GLY A 388 21.92 7.31 -24.20
N ALA A 389 22.91 7.03 -25.05
CA ALA A 389 23.14 7.77 -26.31
C ALA A 389 22.30 7.26 -27.49
N GLU A 390 21.93 5.97 -27.53
CA GLU A 390 21.13 5.42 -28.64
C GLU A 390 19.65 5.82 -28.57
N ALA A 391 19.11 6.08 -27.38
CA ALA A 391 17.71 6.50 -27.22
C ALA A 391 17.41 7.88 -27.83
N LEU A 392 18.41 8.77 -27.88
CA LEU A 392 18.29 10.10 -28.50
C LEU A 392 18.41 10.07 -30.03
N ALA A 393 19.15 9.10 -30.59
CA ALA A 393 19.30 8.95 -32.03
C ALA A 393 18.04 8.34 -32.72
N ALA A 394 17.26 7.53 -31.99
CA ALA A 394 16.03 6.94 -32.50
C ALA A 394 14.88 7.96 -32.63
N ALA A 395 14.84 8.99 -31.77
CA ALA A 395 13.80 10.02 -31.80
C ALA A 395 13.93 11.02 -32.97
N GLN A 396 15.11 11.15 -33.59
CA GLN A 396 15.36 12.11 -34.68
C GLN A 396 15.08 11.56 -36.09
N ARG A 397 14.67 10.28 -36.24
CA ARG A 397 14.46 9.66 -37.58
C ARG A 397 13.01 9.47 -38.02
N VAL A 398 12.03 9.98 -37.28
CA VAL A 398 10.60 9.88 -37.66
C VAL A 398 10.01 11.27 -37.91
N ALA A 399 10.50 11.94 -38.95
CA ALA A 399 9.85 13.12 -39.53
C ALA A 399 10.24 13.27 -41.00
N ALA A 400 9.63 12.46 -41.87
CA ALA A 400 9.53 12.73 -43.30
C ALA A 400 8.05 12.71 -43.69
N PRO A 401 7.52 13.74 -44.37
CA PRO A 401 6.12 13.76 -44.78
C PRO A 401 5.95 12.91 -46.04
N ALA A 402 5.08 11.91 -45.97
CA ALA A 402 4.55 11.23 -47.14
C ALA A 402 3.33 12.00 -47.64
N GLU A 403 3.49 12.69 -48.76
CA GLU A 403 2.36 13.11 -49.59
C GLU A 403 1.65 11.87 -50.14
N GLY A 404 0.34 11.78 -49.94
CA GLY A 404 -0.47 10.68 -50.44
C GLY A 404 -1.95 10.95 -50.26
N GLN A 405 -2.58 11.43 -51.33
CA GLN A 405 -4.03 11.48 -51.53
C GLN A 405 -4.71 10.18 -51.13
N HIS A 406 -5.82 10.23 -50.39
CA HIS A 406 -6.95 9.32 -50.58
C HIS A 406 -8.27 9.92 -50.07
N ASP A 407 -9.32 9.53 -50.79
CA ASP A 407 -10.67 10.04 -50.85
C ASP A 407 -11.52 9.91 -49.58
N SER A 408 -12.42 10.89 -49.46
CA SER A 408 -13.84 10.77 -49.09
C SER A 408 -14.34 9.48 -48.43
N ALA A 409 -14.68 9.55 -47.15
CA ALA A 409 -15.86 8.89 -46.57
C ALA A 409 -16.27 9.56 -45.25
N ALA A 410 -17.54 9.93 -45.15
CA ALA A 410 -18.17 10.51 -43.96
C ALA A 410 -18.22 9.54 -42.78
N PRO A 411 -18.21 10.01 -41.52
CA PRO A 411 -18.71 9.22 -40.41
C PRO A 411 -19.94 9.83 -39.74
N THR A 412 -20.87 8.91 -39.53
CA THR A 412 -22.09 9.00 -38.75
C THR A 412 -21.80 9.26 -37.27
N GLU A 413 -22.66 10.10 -36.72
CA GLU A 413 -22.94 10.42 -35.33
C GLU A 413 -22.93 9.21 -34.36
N ALA A 414 -22.11 9.26 -33.29
CA ALA A 414 -22.29 8.43 -32.09
C ALA A 414 -21.60 9.01 -30.84
N ALA A 415 -22.43 9.35 -29.85
CA ALA A 415 -22.30 9.28 -28.39
C ALA A 415 -20.96 9.59 -27.68
N LYS A 416 -20.98 10.66 -26.87
CA LYS A 416 -20.02 10.96 -25.80
C LYS A 416 -20.31 10.14 -24.52
N PRO A 417 -19.30 9.56 -23.85
CA PRO A 417 -19.35 9.30 -22.42
C PRO A 417 -18.58 10.36 -21.63
N SER A 418 -19.14 10.73 -20.48
CA SER A 418 -18.64 11.72 -19.52
C SER A 418 -17.65 11.08 -18.53
N PRO A 419 -16.46 11.65 -18.25
CA PRO A 419 -15.57 11.13 -17.23
C PRO A 419 -15.82 11.77 -15.85
N ALA A 420 -15.85 10.92 -14.82
CA ALA A 420 -15.92 11.28 -13.41
C ALA A 420 -14.59 11.86 -12.88
N PRO A 421 -14.60 12.77 -11.88
CA PRO A 421 -13.38 13.29 -11.29
C PRO A 421 -12.80 12.35 -10.23
N ALA A 422 -11.49 12.11 -10.34
CA ALA A 422 -10.65 11.49 -9.32
C ALA A 422 -10.46 12.45 -8.14
N VAL A 423 -10.71 11.96 -6.92
CA VAL A 423 -10.48 12.68 -5.67
C VAL A 423 -9.18 12.16 -5.04
N GLU A 424 -8.14 12.98 -5.05
CA GLU A 424 -6.93 12.77 -4.26
C GLU A 424 -7.23 12.99 -2.77
N GLN A 425 -7.08 11.94 -1.97
CA GLN A 425 -7.12 12.02 -0.51
C GLN A 425 -5.70 12.20 0.03
N THR A 426 -5.38 13.39 0.50
CA THR A 426 -4.22 13.66 1.36
C THR A 426 -4.63 13.47 2.82
N GLN A 427 -4.28 12.32 3.40
CA GLN A 427 -4.44 12.06 4.83
C GLN A 427 -3.21 12.56 5.59
N THR A 428 -3.43 13.45 6.58
CA THR A 428 -2.42 13.81 7.58
C THR A 428 -2.76 13.15 8.92
N PRO A 429 -1.78 12.55 9.64
CA PRO A 429 -2.04 11.94 10.93
C PRO A 429 -2.10 13.00 12.05
N LYS A 430 -3.21 13.04 12.79
CA LYS A 430 -3.34 13.83 14.03
C LYS A 430 -2.85 13.03 15.23
N LYS A 431 -1.95 13.66 15.99
CA LYS A 431 -1.46 13.25 17.30
C LYS A 431 -2.60 13.18 18.32
N SER A 432 -2.70 12.06 19.03
CA SER A 432 -3.53 11.88 20.21
C SER A 432 -2.94 12.64 21.40
N ARG A 433 -3.83 13.17 22.24
CA ARG A 433 -3.53 13.66 23.59
C ARG A 433 -4.42 12.92 24.57
#